data_AF-A0A7S4II94-F1
#
_entry.id   AF-A0A7S4II94-F1
#
_cell.length_a   1.000
_cell.length_b   1.000
_cell.length_c   1.000
_cell.angle_alpha   90.00
_cell.angle_beta   90.00
_cell.angle_gamma   90.00
#
_symmetry.space_group_name_H-M   'P 1'
#
loop_
_entity.id
_entity.type
_entity.pdbx_description
1 polymer ?
#
loop_
_entity_poly.entity_id
_entity_poly.type
_entity_poly.pdbx_seq_one_letter_code
_entity_poly.pdbx_strand_id
1 'polypeptide(L)'
;GKISAGGISNIIHRSNRVDALARRHFPGAIGSSVLLSKVKRTLNDDYGIGNNNDKTSSSSSSSSSYENVLLAHSVCPDEINHWDGHIVDKFVHALGGGKAFELGGLAGIPFTGRTGFAAFSHHVPDDGHAFVLQAPHVVISNRLKLGQYTREGQCRDGSACGAAAGAYGHCR
;
A
#
# COMPACT_ATOMS: atom_id res chain seq x y z
N GLY A 1 16.08 -4.73 25.49
CA GLY A 1 16.29 -6.11 25.98
C GLY A 1 17.19 -6.85 25.00
N LYS A 2 18.14 -7.66 25.48
CA LYS A 2 19.03 -8.44 24.60
C LYS A 2 18.22 -9.52 23.89
N ILE A 3 18.15 -9.48 22.56
CA ILE A 3 17.54 -10.54 21.75
C ILE A 3 18.52 -11.71 21.72
N SER A 4 18.10 -12.90 22.14
CA SER A 4 18.93 -14.10 22.08
C SER A 4 19.03 -14.64 20.65
N ALA A 5 20.11 -15.36 20.33
CA ALA A 5 20.26 -16.02 19.03
C ALA A 5 19.08 -16.96 18.72
N GLY A 6 18.56 -17.67 19.73
CA GLY A 6 17.35 -18.49 19.60
C GLY A 6 16.10 -17.67 19.27
N GLY A 7 15.96 -16.48 19.86
CA GLY A 7 14.90 -15.53 19.52
C GLY A 7 14.96 -15.08 18.06
N ILE A 8 16.15 -14.76 17.56
CA ILE A 8 16.37 -14.37 16.15
C ILE A 8 15.99 -15.52 15.21
N SER A 9 16.46 -16.74 15.50
CA SER A 9 16.15 -17.93 14.68
C SER A 9 14.65 -18.16 14.55
N ASN A 10 13.91 -18.05 15.67
CA ASN A 10 12.45 -18.19 15.66
C ASN A 10 11.75 -17.13 14.80
N ILE A 11 12.20 -15.88 14.83
CA ILE A 11 11.67 -14.79 14.00
C ILE A 11 11.90 -15.07 12.52
N ILE A 12 13.11 -15.52 12.15
CA ILE A 12 13.46 -15.87 10.76
C ILE A 12 12.60 -17.03 10.28
N HIS A 13 12.54 -18.13 11.03
CA HIS A 13 11.73 -19.29 10.68
C HIS A 13 10.26 -18.93 10.46
N ARG A 14 9.70 -18.11 11.34
CA ARG A 14 8.33 -17.64 11.22
C ARG A 14 8.12 -16.77 9.98
N SER A 15 9.02 -15.82 9.72
CA SER A 15 8.96 -14.94 8.55
C SER A 15 8.98 -15.74 7.25
N ASN A 16 9.86 -16.74 7.17
CA ASN A 16 9.92 -17.65 6.01
C ASN A 16 8.62 -18.43 5.81
N ARG A 17 7.93 -18.84 6.88
CA ARG A 17 6.64 -19.52 6.78
C ARG A 17 5.53 -18.59 6.29
N VAL A 18 5.52 -17.34 6.74
CA VAL A 18 4.57 -16.33 6.23
C VAL A 18 4.81 -16.10 4.75
N ASP A 19 6.06 -15.90 4.33
CA ASP A 19 6.42 -15.65 2.93
C ASP A 19 6.06 -16.85 2.04
N ALA A 20 6.33 -18.08 2.51
CA ALA A 20 5.94 -19.30 1.81
C ALA A 20 4.42 -19.43 1.67
N LEU A 21 3.66 -19.11 2.73
CA LEU A 21 2.20 -19.15 2.67
C LEU A 21 1.64 -18.08 1.73
N ALA A 22 2.19 -16.86 1.78
CA ALA A 22 1.83 -15.78 0.87
C ALA A 22 2.06 -16.18 -0.59
N ARG A 23 3.25 -16.70 -0.92
CA ARG A 23 3.58 -17.14 -2.29
C ARG A 23 2.78 -18.37 -2.75
N ARG A 24 2.36 -19.23 -1.82
CA ARG A 24 1.49 -20.36 -2.12
C ARG A 24 0.10 -19.90 -2.55
N HIS A 25 -0.48 -18.92 -1.87
CA HIS A 25 -1.81 -18.39 -2.21
C HIS A 25 -1.77 -17.33 -3.31
N PHE A 26 -0.68 -16.58 -3.40
CA PHE A 26 -0.47 -15.48 -4.33
C PHE A 26 0.91 -15.63 -5.00
N PRO A 27 1.03 -16.50 -6.01
CA PRO A 27 2.26 -16.64 -6.78
C PRO A 27 2.71 -15.28 -7.33
N GLY A 28 3.98 -14.91 -7.08
CA GLY A 28 4.51 -13.59 -7.46
C GLY A 28 4.41 -12.51 -6.38
N ALA A 29 3.83 -12.80 -5.21
CA ALA A 29 3.85 -11.88 -4.08
C ALA A 29 5.28 -11.42 -3.74
N ILE A 30 5.42 -10.11 -3.53
CA ILE A 30 6.69 -9.44 -3.19
C ILE A 30 6.45 -8.43 -2.07
N GLY A 31 7.50 -8.15 -1.30
CA GLY A 31 7.43 -7.15 -0.23
C GLY A 31 7.20 -5.74 -0.78
N SER A 32 6.57 -4.88 0.04
CA SER A 32 6.20 -3.51 -0.31
C SER A 32 7.39 -2.66 -0.79
N SER A 33 8.56 -2.78 -0.15
CA SER A 33 9.78 -2.08 -0.59
C SER A 33 10.23 -2.52 -1.98
N VAL A 34 10.16 -3.82 -2.29
CA VAL A 34 10.56 -4.36 -3.59
C VAL A 34 9.59 -3.90 -4.67
N LEU A 35 8.28 -3.91 -4.36
CA LEU A 35 7.26 -3.38 -5.26
C LEU A 35 7.47 -1.89 -5.54
N LEU A 36 7.67 -1.07 -4.50
CA LEU A 36 7.93 0.36 -4.65
C LEU A 36 9.16 0.62 -5.53
N SER A 37 10.28 -0.09 -5.31
CA SER A 37 11.48 0.06 -6.13
C SER A 37 11.23 -0.31 -7.59
N LYS A 38 10.42 -1.34 -7.87
CA LYS A 38 10.04 -1.69 -9.25
C LYS A 38 9.17 -0.61 -9.89
N VAL A 39 8.20 -0.07 -9.14
CA VAL A 39 7.34 1.02 -9.61
C VAL A 39 8.17 2.26 -9.91
N LYS A 40 9.04 2.69 -9.00
CA LYS A 40 9.95 3.82 -9.22
C LYS A 40 10.82 3.64 -10.46
N ARG A 41 11.40 2.44 -10.64
CA ARG A 41 12.17 2.13 -11.84
C ARG A 41 11.34 2.28 -13.11
N THR A 42 10.14 1.71 -13.11
CA THR A 42 9.21 1.80 -14.26
C THR A 42 8.87 3.26 -14.57
N LEU A 43 8.50 4.04 -13.55
CA LEU A 43 8.20 5.47 -13.70
C LEU A 43 9.38 6.25 -14.28
N ASN A 44 10.60 6.01 -13.77
CA ASN A 44 11.79 6.73 -14.19
C ASN A 44 12.29 6.31 -15.58
N ASP A 45 12.41 5.00 -15.82
CA ASP A 45 13.07 4.44 -17.00
C ASP A 45 12.14 4.47 -18.22
N ASP A 46 10.85 4.16 -18.03
CA ASP A 46 9.90 4.00 -19.15
C ASP A 46 9.10 5.29 -19.40
N TYR A 47 8.87 6.11 -18.37
CA TYR A 47 8.02 7.30 -18.46
C TYR A 47 8.75 8.62 -18.15
N GLY A 48 10.00 8.58 -17.70
CA GLY A 48 10.76 9.78 -17.34
C GLY A 48 10.28 10.50 -16.07
N ILE A 49 9.26 9.97 -15.37
CA ILE A 49 8.68 10.52 -14.16
C ILE A 49 9.60 10.22 -12.99
N GLY A 50 10.00 11.21 -12.18
CA GLY A 50 10.94 10.95 -11.09
C GLY A 50 12.41 11.33 -11.38
N ASN A 51 12.70 11.78 -12.60
CA ASN A 51 14.06 12.16 -12.99
C ASN A 51 14.26 13.67 -12.78
N ASN A 52 15.39 14.05 -12.16
CA ASN A 52 15.80 15.46 -11.92
C ASN A 52 16.01 16.31 -13.21
N ASN A 53 15.71 15.75 -14.38
CA ASN A 53 15.76 16.42 -15.67
C ASN A 53 14.40 16.99 -16.09
N ASP A 54 13.35 16.80 -15.27
CA ASP A 54 12.08 17.49 -15.46
C ASP A 54 12.28 18.98 -15.20
N LYS A 55 12.32 19.77 -16.27
CA LYS A 55 12.70 21.20 -16.29
C LYS A 55 11.61 22.12 -15.73
N THR A 56 10.57 21.58 -15.10
CA THR A 56 9.44 22.35 -14.55
C THR A 56 9.71 22.90 -13.14
N SER A 57 10.74 22.41 -12.43
CA SER A 57 11.04 22.80 -11.04
C SER A 57 11.87 24.10 -10.93
N SER A 58 11.24 25.24 -11.22
CA SER A 58 11.80 26.56 -10.88
C SER A 58 11.57 26.90 -9.41
N SER A 59 12.11 26.12 -8.46
CA SER A 59 12.13 26.51 -7.03
C SER A 59 13.14 25.70 -6.24
N SER A 60 14.19 26.38 -5.80
CA SER A 60 15.28 25.87 -4.97
C SER A 60 14.80 25.59 -3.53
N SER A 61 14.59 24.31 -3.17
CA SER A 61 14.80 23.72 -1.82
C SER A 61 14.36 22.25 -1.82
N SER A 62 15.31 21.31 -1.74
CA SER A 62 15.10 19.84 -1.59
C SER A 62 13.89 19.25 -2.32
N SER A 63 13.83 19.43 -3.65
CA SER A 63 12.72 18.94 -4.47
C SER A 63 12.66 17.41 -4.40
N SER A 64 11.54 16.85 -3.93
CA SER A 64 11.30 15.41 -3.99
C SER A 64 11.20 15.02 -5.46
N SER A 65 11.84 13.94 -5.88
CA SER A 65 11.86 13.52 -7.29
C SER A 65 10.47 13.40 -7.95
N TYR A 66 9.40 13.29 -7.16
CA TYR A 66 8.02 13.08 -7.62
C TYR A 66 7.09 14.27 -7.32
N GLU A 67 7.60 15.51 -7.26
CA GLU A 67 6.78 16.70 -6.96
C GLU A 67 5.67 17.00 -7.97
N ASN A 68 5.84 16.58 -9.23
CA ASN A 68 4.80 16.67 -10.26
C ASN A 68 3.82 15.49 -10.25
N VAL A 69 3.90 14.60 -9.27
CA VAL A 69 2.97 13.47 -9.12
C VAL A 69 1.96 13.77 -8.02
N LEU A 70 0.67 13.73 -8.34
CA LEU A 70 -0.37 13.64 -7.34
C LEU A 70 -0.80 12.18 -7.15
N LEU A 71 -0.63 11.68 -5.93
CA LEU A 71 -1.03 10.33 -5.57
C LEU A 71 -2.46 10.30 -5.01
N ALA A 72 -3.25 9.35 -5.50
CA ALA A 72 -4.47 8.89 -4.86
C ALA A 72 -4.31 7.42 -4.43
N HIS A 73 -5.10 7.01 -3.44
CA HIS A 73 -5.25 5.58 -3.14
C HIS A 73 -6.71 5.17 -2.96
N SER A 74 -7.00 3.95 -3.39
CA SER A 74 -8.26 3.26 -3.16
C SER A 74 -7.99 1.95 -2.44
N VAL A 75 -8.07 1.99 -1.11
CA VAL A 75 -7.82 0.87 -0.20
C VAL A 75 -8.93 0.82 0.84
N CYS A 76 -9.05 -0.32 1.53
CA CYS A 76 -10.06 -0.46 2.59
C CYS A 76 -9.75 0.49 3.75
N PRO A 77 -10.74 1.16 4.36
CA PRO A 77 -10.54 2.02 5.55
C PRO A 77 -10.16 1.24 6.82
N ASP A 78 -9.80 -0.04 6.68
CA ASP A 78 -9.31 -0.87 7.77
C ASP A 78 -7.93 -0.34 8.21
N GLU A 79 -7.77 -0.06 9.50
CA GLU A 79 -6.63 0.65 10.07
C GLU A 79 -5.29 -0.04 9.80
N ILE A 80 -5.30 -1.36 9.59
CA ILE A 80 -4.10 -2.16 9.33
C ILE A 80 -3.43 -1.83 7.98
N ASN A 81 -4.15 -1.16 7.07
CA ASN A 81 -3.58 -0.71 5.79
C ASN A 81 -2.72 0.55 5.94
N HIS A 82 -2.85 1.26 7.07
CA HIS A 82 -2.29 2.59 7.28
C HIS A 82 -1.13 2.62 8.28
N TRP A 83 -0.57 1.46 8.61
CA TRP A 83 0.61 1.40 9.50
C TRP A 83 1.88 1.88 8.81
N ASP A 84 2.77 2.47 9.61
CA ASP A 84 4.09 2.91 9.18
C ASP A 84 4.87 1.77 8.51
N GLY A 85 5.44 2.06 7.35
CA GLY A 85 6.20 1.11 6.57
C GLY A 85 5.36 0.09 5.80
N HIS A 86 4.03 0.12 5.85
CA HIS A 86 3.18 -0.67 4.97
C HIS A 86 3.10 -0.08 3.56
N ILE A 87 2.44 -0.79 2.63
CA ILE A 87 2.42 -0.40 1.22
C ILE A 87 1.83 1.00 0.99
N VAL A 88 0.73 1.36 1.66
CA VAL A 88 0.09 2.67 1.50
C VAL A 88 1.05 3.75 1.98
N ASP A 89 1.48 3.67 3.24
CA ASP A 89 2.46 4.58 3.84
C ASP A 89 3.70 4.80 2.95
N LYS A 90 4.32 3.70 2.50
CA LYS A 90 5.50 3.77 1.63
C LYS A 90 5.23 4.52 0.33
N PHE A 91 4.12 4.27 -0.33
CA PHE A 91 3.79 4.93 -1.60
C PHE A 91 3.41 6.39 -1.39
N VAL A 92 2.62 6.70 -0.35
CA VAL A 92 2.24 8.07 0.00
C VAL A 92 3.47 8.92 0.31
N HIS A 93 4.41 8.41 1.11
CA HIS A 93 5.65 9.14 1.38
C HIS A 93 6.56 9.24 0.15
N ALA A 94 6.71 8.15 -0.60
CA ALA A 94 7.69 8.10 -1.66
C ALA A 94 7.28 8.79 -2.97
N LEU A 95 5.98 8.80 -3.29
CA LEU A 95 5.44 9.33 -4.55
C LEU A 95 4.46 10.49 -4.33
N GLY A 96 3.76 10.53 -3.18
CA GLY A 96 2.78 11.57 -2.87
C GLY A 96 3.28 12.70 -1.96
N GLY A 97 4.58 12.71 -1.62
CA GLY A 97 5.16 13.71 -0.72
C GLY A 97 4.52 13.71 0.68
N GLY A 98 4.04 12.55 1.15
CA GLY A 98 3.35 12.41 2.43
C GLY A 98 1.86 12.77 2.38
N LYS A 99 1.28 13.03 1.21
CA LYS A 99 -0.13 13.34 1.02
C LYS A 99 -0.75 12.40 -0.01
N ALA A 100 -2.06 12.15 0.12
CA ALA A 100 -2.80 11.37 -0.84
C ALA A 100 -4.26 11.82 -0.94
N PHE A 101 -4.84 11.66 -2.12
CA PHE A 101 -6.29 11.76 -2.31
C PHE A 101 -6.94 10.40 -2.01
N GLU A 102 -7.90 10.37 -1.10
CA GLU A 102 -8.59 9.14 -0.73
C GLU A 102 -9.76 8.87 -1.69
N LEU A 103 -9.62 7.83 -2.51
CA LEU A 103 -10.69 7.34 -3.38
C LEU A 103 -11.40 6.12 -2.79
N GLY A 104 -10.86 5.57 -1.70
CA GLY A 104 -11.18 4.26 -1.13
C GLY A 104 -12.56 4.12 -0.50
N GLY A 105 -12.73 2.95 0.13
CA GLY A 105 -14.03 2.46 0.55
C GLY A 105 -13.93 1.05 1.10
N LEU A 106 -15.02 0.51 1.68
CA LEU A 106 -15.03 -0.87 2.16
C LEU A 106 -14.49 -1.85 1.09
N ALA A 107 -13.58 -2.74 1.51
CA ALA A 107 -12.84 -3.68 0.66
C ALA A 107 -11.90 -3.05 -0.39
N GLY A 108 -11.64 -1.74 -0.34
CA GLY A 108 -10.82 -1.02 -1.32
C GLY A 108 -11.56 -0.67 -2.61
N ILE A 109 -12.90 -0.64 -2.58
CA ILE A 109 -13.72 -0.21 -3.70
C ILE A 109 -13.68 1.33 -3.81
N PRO A 110 -13.48 1.90 -5.01
CA PRO A 110 -13.40 3.35 -5.20
C PRO A 110 -14.78 4.03 -5.11
N PHE A 111 -15.36 4.12 -3.91
CA PHE A 111 -16.73 4.59 -3.71
C PHE A 111 -16.94 6.08 -3.98
N THR A 112 -15.87 6.88 -4.04
CA THR A 112 -15.98 8.28 -4.46
C THR A 112 -16.41 8.42 -5.93
N GLY A 113 -16.22 7.35 -6.72
CA GLY A 113 -16.74 7.21 -8.07
C GLY A 113 -16.23 8.27 -9.04
N ARG A 114 -17.02 8.53 -10.09
CA ARG A 114 -16.66 9.49 -11.15
C ARG A 114 -16.44 10.90 -10.60
N THR A 115 -17.25 11.33 -9.64
CA THR A 115 -17.14 12.64 -9.01
C THR A 115 -15.84 12.78 -8.24
N GLY A 116 -15.47 11.78 -7.42
CA GLY A 116 -14.21 11.78 -6.68
C GLY A 116 -12.99 11.74 -7.60
N PHE A 117 -13.02 10.91 -8.64
CA PHE A 117 -11.93 10.84 -9.60
C PHE A 117 -11.79 12.14 -10.40
N ALA A 118 -12.89 12.79 -10.76
CA ALA A 118 -12.87 14.12 -11.40
C ALA A 118 -12.28 15.18 -10.47
N ALA A 119 -12.66 15.19 -9.19
CA ALA A 119 -12.07 16.09 -8.20
C ALA A 119 -10.55 15.85 -8.04
N PHE A 120 -10.13 14.59 -7.93
CA PHE A 120 -8.71 14.21 -7.91
C PHE A 120 -7.96 14.70 -9.15
N SER A 121 -8.56 14.53 -10.34
CA SER A 121 -7.94 14.92 -11.62
C SER A 121 -7.70 16.43 -11.71
N HIS A 122 -8.59 17.27 -11.17
CA HIS A 122 -8.40 18.72 -11.14
C HIS A 122 -7.30 19.18 -10.17
N HIS A 123 -6.83 18.32 -9.27
CA HIS A 123 -5.78 18.65 -8.31
C HIS A 123 -4.39 18.24 -8.82
N VAL A 124 -4.31 17.47 -9.90
CA VAL A 124 -3.03 17.08 -10.50
C VAL A 124 -2.29 18.34 -10.96
N PRO A 125 -0.98 18.48 -10.68
CA PRO A 125 -0.21 19.63 -11.15
C PRO A 125 -0.30 19.81 -12.66
N ASP A 126 -0.20 21.06 -13.12
CA ASP A 126 -0.08 21.36 -14.55
C ASP A 126 1.13 20.62 -15.13
N ASP A 127 0.95 19.99 -16.29
CA ASP A 127 1.92 19.09 -16.93
C ASP A 127 2.43 17.94 -16.02
N GLY A 128 1.71 17.63 -14.94
CA GLY A 128 2.03 16.59 -13.98
C GLY A 128 1.34 15.26 -14.26
N HIS A 129 1.41 14.37 -13.27
CA HIS A 129 0.93 13.00 -13.38
C HIS A 129 0.01 12.60 -12.23
N ALA A 130 -1.05 11.87 -12.58
CA ALA A 130 -1.87 11.16 -11.62
C ALA A 130 -1.29 9.77 -11.35
N PHE A 131 -1.11 9.41 -10.08
CA PHE A 131 -0.79 8.04 -9.68
C PHE A 131 -1.89 7.48 -8.77
N VAL A 132 -2.41 6.28 -9.06
CA VAL A 132 -3.45 5.66 -8.24
C VAL A 132 -2.98 4.31 -7.69
N LEU A 133 -2.87 4.19 -6.37
CA LEU A 133 -2.69 2.92 -5.68
C LEU A 133 -4.07 2.33 -5.32
N GLN A 134 -4.57 1.39 -6.12
CA GLN A 134 -5.78 0.65 -5.80
C GLN A 134 -5.44 -0.79 -5.36
N ALA A 135 -5.90 -1.21 -4.19
CA ALA A 135 -5.66 -2.56 -3.71
C ALA A 135 -6.74 -3.06 -2.74
N PRO A 136 -7.28 -4.29 -2.93
CA PRO A 136 -7.89 -5.03 -1.84
C PRO A 136 -6.81 -5.49 -0.85
N HIS A 137 -7.21 -5.94 0.33
CA HIS A 137 -6.28 -6.52 1.30
C HIS A 137 -6.76 -7.86 1.86
N VAL A 138 -5.80 -8.67 2.30
CA VAL A 138 -6.00 -9.90 3.07
C VAL A 138 -4.81 -10.05 4.02
N VAL A 139 -5.05 -10.65 5.18
CA VAL A 139 -4.03 -10.79 6.23
C VAL A 139 -3.65 -12.25 6.44
N ILE A 140 -2.40 -12.50 6.84
CA ILE A 140 -1.97 -13.78 7.41
C ILE A 140 -1.75 -13.56 8.90
N SER A 141 -2.56 -14.23 9.73
CA SER A 141 -2.54 -14.04 11.18
C SER A 141 -1.25 -14.55 11.82
N ASN A 142 -1.07 -14.21 13.09
CA ASN A 142 0.03 -14.73 13.89
C ASN A 142 0.03 -16.26 14.07
N ARG A 143 -1.10 -16.91 13.77
CA ARG A 143 -1.27 -18.38 13.78
C ARG A 143 -1.23 -18.97 12.36
N LEU A 144 -0.73 -18.20 11.39
CA LEU A 144 -0.63 -18.58 9.96
C LEU A 144 -1.99 -18.89 9.32
N LYS A 145 -3.04 -18.17 9.73
CA LYS A 145 -4.37 -18.29 9.12
C LYS A 145 -4.61 -17.14 8.15
N LEU A 146 -4.97 -17.46 6.92
CA LEU A 146 -5.32 -16.48 5.90
C LEU A 146 -6.69 -15.84 6.21
N GLY A 147 -6.81 -14.54 5.98
CA GLY A 147 -8.03 -13.76 6.19
C GLY A 147 -8.37 -13.47 7.65
N GLN A 148 -7.46 -13.78 8.59
CA GLN A 148 -7.67 -13.58 10.02
C GLN A 148 -6.62 -12.64 10.60
N TYR A 149 -7.05 -11.81 11.54
CA TYR A 149 -6.18 -10.86 12.23
C TYR A 149 -6.67 -10.59 13.65
N THR A 150 -5.75 -10.66 14.62
CA THR A 150 -6.01 -10.26 16.01
C THR A 150 -5.63 -8.79 16.14
N ARG A 151 -6.61 -7.92 16.37
CA ARG A 151 -6.37 -6.48 16.52
C ARG A 151 -5.74 -6.17 17.87
N GLU A 152 -5.03 -5.04 17.92
CA GLU A 152 -4.51 -4.51 19.17
C GLU A 152 -5.63 -4.31 20.19
N GLY A 153 -5.40 -4.76 21.43
CA GLY A 153 -6.41 -4.74 22.49
C GLY A 153 -7.48 -5.84 22.39
N GLN A 154 -7.45 -6.73 21.40
CA GLN A 154 -8.41 -7.83 21.26
C GLN A 154 -7.78 -9.20 21.54
N CYS A 155 -8.58 -10.14 22.04
CA CYS A 155 -8.16 -11.51 22.34
C CYS A 155 -8.64 -12.56 21.33
N ARG A 156 -9.49 -12.16 20.36
CA ARG A 156 -10.09 -13.05 19.36
C ARG A 156 -9.68 -12.60 17.95
N ASP A 157 -9.51 -13.58 17.08
CA ASP A 157 -9.24 -13.34 15.66
C ASP A 157 -10.53 -12.84 14.99
N GLY A 158 -10.42 -11.71 14.27
CA GLY A 158 -11.45 -11.19 13.38
C GLY A 158 -11.12 -11.41 11.92
N SER A 159 -12.10 -11.23 11.01
CA SER A 159 -11.87 -11.28 9.56
C SER A 159 -11.17 -10.01 9.07
N ALA A 160 -10.23 -10.18 8.12
CA ALA A 160 -9.52 -9.08 7.47
C ALA A 160 -9.11 -9.49 6.04
N CYS A 161 -9.71 -8.96 4.98
CA CYS A 161 -10.72 -7.90 4.95
C CYS A 161 -12.12 -8.36 5.42
N GLY A 162 -12.64 -7.74 6.48
CA GLY A 162 -13.97 -8.04 7.01
C GLY A 162 -15.10 -7.74 6.03
N ALA A 163 -15.01 -6.62 5.30
CA ALA A 163 -16.00 -6.25 4.29
C ALA A 163 -16.06 -7.26 3.13
N ALA A 164 -14.91 -7.67 2.60
CA ALA A 164 -14.84 -8.64 1.51
C ALA A 164 -15.36 -10.02 1.96
N ALA A 165 -14.95 -10.49 3.15
CA ALA A 165 -15.43 -11.75 3.71
C ALA A 165 -16.95 -11.72 3.98
N GLY A 166 -17.45 -10.61 4.53
CA GLY A 166 -18.87 -10.40 4.77
C GLY A 166 -19.68 -10.41 3.48
N ALA A 167 -19.26 -9.65 2.47
CA ALA A 167 -19.90 -9.63 1.16
C ALA A 167 -19.94 -11.02 0.53
N TYR A 168 -18.81 -11.73 0.54
CA TYR A 168 -18.74 -13.10 0.03
C TYR A 168 -19.71 -14.05 0.75
N GLY A 169 -19.84 -13.94 2.07
CA GLY A 169 -20.78 -14.72 2.86
C GLY A 169 -22.25 -14.46 2.52
N HIS A 170 -22.60 -13.28 2.00
CA HIS A 170 -23.96 -12.98 1.54
C HIS A 170 -24.23 -13.44 0.10
N CYS A 171 -23.19 -13.72 -0.67
CA CYS A 171 -23.29 -14.22 -2.05
C CYS A 171 -23.22 -15.75 -2.15
N ARG A 172 -23.07 -16.45 -1.03
CA ARG A 172 -23.04 -17.91 -0.94
C ARG A 172 -24.34 -18.44 -0.38
#